data_AF-A0A1Z8PZS6-F1
#
_entry.id   AF-A0A1Z8PZS6-F1
#
_cell.length_a   1.000
_cell.length_b   1.000
_cell.length_c   1.000
_cell.angle_alpha   90.00
_cell.angle_beta   90.00
_cell.angle_gamma   90.00
#
_symmetry.space_group_name_H-M   'P 1'
#
loop_
_entity.id
_entity.type
_entity.pdbx_description
1 polymer ?
#
loop_
_entity_poly.entity_id
_entity_poly.type
_entity_poly.pdbx_seq_one_letter_code
_entity_poly.pdbx_strand_id
1 'polypeptide(L)'
;MSNSNKRSLPSKKRIYNYWITNEYLNKELGMELGDWRDCFACGFPFTQRCHIVSFCEGGSNNEDNLHLLCPNCHLMSEDLSVSAYWKWIKNMNLYFWKSDWFEDRFKLIGFDKSKYYKLLFAQKFEQAASEINQHFTYGLISEEQIRKNWERHKSQ
;
A
#
# COMPACT_ATOMS: atom_id res chain seq x y z
N MET A 1 -5.44 21.67 -29.28
CA MET A 1 -4.51 21.78 -28.13
C MET A 1 -5.34 21.75 -26.84
N SER A 2 -5.50 20.58 -26.22
CA SER A 2 -6.05 20.47 -24.88
C SER A 2 -4.91 20.26 -23.90
N ASN A 3 -4.60 21.28 -23.10
CA ASN A 3 -3.71 21.16 -21.95
C ASN A 3 -4.30 20.11 -21.00
N SER A 4 -3.85 18.86 -21.11
CA SER A 4 -4.10 17.87 -20.08
C SER A 4 -3.25 18.29 -18.88
N ASN A 5 -3.88 19.04 -17.97
CA ASN A 5 -3.40 19.10 -16.60
C ASN A 5 -3.30 17.64 -16.13
N LYS A 6 -2.11 17.04 -16.23
CA LYS A 6 -1.80 15.75 -15.61
C LYS A 6 -2.03 15.96 -14.13
N ARG A 7 -3.24 15.67 -13.65
CA ARG A 7 -3.56 15.74 -12.22
C ARG A 7 -2.57 14.80 -11.53
N SER A 8 -1.76 15.39 -10.64
CA SER A 8 -0.94 14.64 -9.70
C SER A 8 -1.80 13.59 -9.01
N LEU A 9 -1.27 12.38 -8.87
CA LEU A 9 -1.90 11.36 -8.03
C LEU A 9 -2.21 11.92 -6.63
N PRO A 10 -3.37 11.60 -6.04
CA PRO A 10 -3.72 11.95 -4.67
C PRO A 10 -2.66 11.49 -3.66
N SER A 11 -2.69 12.09 -2.47
CA SER A 11 -1.84 11.69 -1.35
C SER A 11 -2.30 10.33 -0.80
N LYS A 12 -1.40 9.59 -0.14
CA LYS A 12 -1.75 8.27 0.44
C LYS A 12 -2.85 8.41 1.48
N LYS A 13 -2.74 9.43 2.34
CA LYS A 13 -3.75 9.76 3.36
C LYS A 13 -5.11 10.08 2.74
N ARG A 14 -5.15 10.80 1.61
CA ARG A 14 -6.40 11.10 0.90
C ARG A 14 -7.04 9.84 0.31
N ILE A 15 -6.24 8.94 -0.27
CA ILE A 15 -6.72 7.64 -0.77
C ILE A 15 -7.27 6.79 0.39
N TYR A 16 -6.52 6.67 1.48
CA TYR A 16 -6.96 5.94 2.68
C TYR A 16 -8.27 6.50 3.25
N ASN A 17 -8.36 7.83 3.40
CA ASN A 17 -9.55 8.49 3.92
C ASN A 17 -10.78 8.26 3.04
N TYR A 18 -10.62 8.26 1.72
CA TYR A 18 -11.71 7.91 0.81
C TYR A 18 -12.23 6.50 1.12
N TRP A 19 -11.36 5.50 1.18
CA TRP A 19 -11.79 4.11 1.33
C TRP A 19 -12.30 3.75 2.73
N ILE A 20 -11.72 4.33 3.79
CA ILE A 20 -12.20 4.07 5.16
C ILE A 20 -13.58 4.69 5.42
N THR A 21 -13.90 5.79 4.72
CA THR A 21 -15.20 6.48 4.85
C THR A 21 -16.25 5.98 3.88
N ASN A 22 -15.86 5.38 2.75
CA ASN A 22 -16.77 4.87 1.73
C ASN A 22 -17.57 3.63 2.19
N GLU A 23 -17.23 3.03 3.33
CA GLU A 23 -17.86 1.84 3.95
C GLU A 23 -17.91 0.57 3.08
N TYR A 24 -17.81 0.63 1.75
CA TYR A 24 -17.85 -0.52 0.83
C TYR A 24 -16.83 -1.61 1.21
N LEU A 25 -15.57 -1.24 1.44
CA LEU A 25 -14.53 -2.21 1.79
C LEU A 25 -14.84 -2.91 3.12
N ASN A 26 -15.27 -2.17 4.13
CA ASN A 26 -15.53 -2.74 5.46
C ASN A 26 -16.88 -3.48 5.52
N LYS A 27 -17.99 -2.83 5.16
CA LYS A 27 -19.34 -3.36 5.32
C LYS A 27 -19.69 -4.41 4.27
N GLU A 28 -19.33 -4.18 3.00
CA GLU A 28 -19.72 -5.10 1.92
C GLU A 28 -18.68 -6.19 1.70
N LEU A 29 -17.39 -5.85 1.73
CA LEU A 29 -16.33 -6.82 1.51
C LEU A 29 -15.77 -7.44 2.80
N GLY A 30 -16.09 -6.87 3.96
CA GLY A 30 -15.59 -7.36 5.25
C GLY A 30 -14.10 -7.11 5.44
N MET A 31 -13.49 -6.21 4.67
CA MET A 31 -12.06 -5.92 4.71
C MET A 31 -11.70 -5.04 5.90
N GLU A 32 -10.48 -5.25 6.42
CA GLU A 32 -9.90 -4.42 7.47
C GLU A 32 -8.76 -3.58 6.91
N LEU A 33 -8.69 -2.33 7.36
CA LEU A 33 -7.62 -1.42 7.01
C LEU A 33 -6.98 -0.94 8.31
N GLY A 34 -5.67 -1.09 8.42
CA GLY A 34 -4.89 -0.51 9.51
C GLY A 34 -4.71 0.99 9.29
N ASP A 35 -3.47 1.41 9.06
CA ASP A 35 -3.15 2.82 8.87
C ASP A 35 -2.92 3.18 7.38
N TRP A 36 -2.92 4.47 7.04
CA TRP A 36 -2.68 4.96 5.66
C TRP A 36 -1.28 4.62 5.10
N ARG A 37 -0.39 4.06 5.93
CA ARG A 37 0.94 3.55 5.53
C ARG A 37 0.94 2.05 5.21
N ASP A 38 -0.17 1.36 5.48
CA ASP A 38 -0.27 -0.09 5.39
C ASP A 38 -0.89 -0.55 4.08
N CYS A 39 -0.40 -1.67 3.58
CA CYS A 39 -0.93 -2.32 2.39
C CYS A 39 -2.38 -2.77 2.62
N PHE A 40 -3.31 -2.38 1.74
CA PHE A 40 -4.71 -2.78 1.85
C PHE A 40 -4.88 -4.29 1.68
N ALA A 41 -4.00 -4.97 0.94
CA ALA A 41 -4.08 -6.42 0.77
C ALA A 41 -3.48 -7.19 1.96
N CYS A 42 -2.39 -6.73 2.54
CA CYS A 42 -1.63 -7.56 3.48
C CYS A 42 -1.10 -6.83 4.71
N GLY A 43 -1.31 -5.53 4.89
CA GLY A 43 -0.86 -4.78 6.07
C GLY A 43 0.64 -4.52 6.22
N PHE A 44 1.46 -4.96 5.26
CA PHE A 44 2.89 -4.61 5.24
C PHE A 44 3.06 -3.09 5.06
N PRO A 45 3.96 -2.42 5.82
CA PRO A 45 4.22 -1.00 5.65
C PRO A 45 4.95 -0.71 4.34
N PHE A 46 5.06 0.58 4.01
CA PHE A 46 5.62 1.08 2.74
C PHE A 46 4.77 0.68 1.53
N THR A 47 3.84 1.56 1.19
CA THR A 47 2.92 1.36 0.07
C THR A 47 3.23 2.23 -1.14
N GLN A 48 2.80 1.76 -2.30
CA GLN A 48 2.71 2.48 -3.57
C GLN A 48 1.22 2.79 -3.85
N ARG A 49 0.97 3.78 -4.70
CA ARG A 49 -0.39 4.11 -5.17
C ARG A 49 -0.63 3.26 -6.41
N CYS A 50 -1.46 2.24 -6.28
CA CYS A 50 -1.76 1.26 -7.31
C CYS A 50 -3.13 1.55 -7.91
N HIS A 51 -3.21 1.56 -9.24
CA HIS A 51 -4.47 1.66 -9.95
C HIS A 51 -5.25 0.34 -9.89
N ILE A 52 -6.58 0.43 -9.75
CA ILE A 52 -7.49 -0.72 -9.88
C ILE A 52 -7.72 -1.02 -11.38
N VAL A 53 -8.02 0.04 -12.14
CA VAL A 53 -8.01 0.04 -13.60
C VAL A 53 -6.79 0.81 -14.06
N SER A 54 -5.94 0.20 -14.88
CA SER A 54 -4.70 0.81 -15.36
C SER A 54 -4.97 2.08 -16.18
N PHE A 55 -4.02 3.02 -16.19
CA PHE A 55 -4.17 4.26 -16.98
C PHE A 55 -4.24 4.00 -18.49
N CYS A 56 -3.53 2.98 -18.98
CA CYS A 56 -3.58 2.59 -20.39
C CYS A 56 -4.93 1.99 -20.80
N GLU A 57 -5.71 1.46 -19.85
CA GLU A 57 -7.08 0.97 -20.06
C GLU A 57 -8.16 2.02 -19.72
N GLY A 58 -7.76 3.29 -19.55
CA GLY A 58 -8.70 4.39 -19.28
C GLY A 58 -9.00 4.63 -17.79
N GLY A 59 -8.22 4.03 -16.89
CA GLY A 59 -8.31 4.27 -15.45
C GLY A 59 -8.03 5.72 -15.05
N SER A 60 -8.73 6.18 -14.00
CA SER A 60 -8.59 7.54 -13.47
C SER A 60 -7.45 7.63 -12.43
N ASN A 61 -6.99 8.85 -12.15
CA ASN A 61 -6.11 9.15 -11.01
C ASN A 61 -6.90 9.55 -9.76
N ASN A 62 -8.19 9.22 -9.68
CA ASN A 62 -9.02 9.56 -8.52
C ASN A 62 -8.91 8.47 -7.45
N GLU A 63 -9.31 8.80 -6.22
CA GLU A 63 -9.21 7.92 -5.06
C GLU A 63 -9.99 6.62 -5.22
N ASP A 64 -11.12 6.67 -5.92
CA ASP A 64 -11.99 5.51 -6.22
C ASP A 64 -11.35 4.47 -7.14
N ASN A 65 -10.27 4.82 -7.83
CA ASN A 65 -9.50 3.92 -8.69
C ASN A 65 -8.11 3.61 -8.13
N LEU A 66 -7.81 3.99 -6.88
CA LEU A 66 -6.49 3.83 -6.30
C LEU A 66 -6.54 3.08 -4.97
N HIS A 67 -5.70 2.07 -4.81
CA HIS A 67 -5.43 1.44 -3.52
C HIS A 67 -3.96 1.60 -3.11
N LEU A 68 -3.69 1.39 -1.82
CA LEU A 68 -2.33 1.42 -1.27
C LEU A 68 -1.80 -0.02 -1.13
N LEU A 69 -0.80 -0.39 -1.91
CA LEU A 69 -0.24 -1.75 -1.92
C LEU A 69 1.27 -1.74 -1.69
N CYS A 70 1.82 -2.70 -0.95
CA CYS A 70 3.28 -2.89 -0.88
C CYS A 70 3.84 -3.38 -2.23
N PRO A 71 5.16 -3.31 -2.48
CA PRO A 71 5.75 -3.69 -3.77
C PRO A 71 5.36 -5.10 -4.25
N ASN A 72 5.39 -6.11 -3.35
CA ASN A 72 4.97 -7.47 -3.69
C ASN A 72 3.48 -7.51 -4.10
N CYS A 73 2.59 -6.92 -3.31
CA CYS A 73 1.15 -6.94 -3.60
C CYS A 73 0.79 -6.12 -4.83
N HIS A 74 1.51 -5.03 -5.10
CA HIS A 74 1.33 -4.23 -6.30
C HIS A 74 1.63 -5.08 -7.54
N LEU A 75 2.81 -5.71 -7.60
CA LEU A 75 3.21 -6.58 -8.70
C LEU A 75 2.22 -7.72 -8.94
N MET A 76 1.76 -8.38 -7.86
CA MET A 76 0.77 -9.47 -7.96
C MET A 76 -0.57 -9.02 -8.57
N SER A 77 -0.85 -7.72 -8.56
CA SER A 77 -2.13 -7.17 -9.02
C SER A 77 -2.10 -6.58 -10.43
N GLU A 78 -0.92 -6.37 -11.03
CA GLU A 78 -0.76 -5.62 -12.29
C GLU A 78 -1.53 -6.22 -13.48
N ASP A 79 -1.58 -7.55 -13.58
CA ASP A 79 -2.21 -8.26 -14.71
C ASP A 79 -3.64 -8.73 -14.42
N LEU A 80 -4.24 -8.31 -13.31
CA LEU A 80 -5.59 -8.73 -12.94
C LEU A 80 -6.63 -7.87 -13.63
N SER A 81 -7.60 -8.51 -14.30
CA SER A 81 -8.82 -7.81 -14.71
C SER A 81 -9.54 -7.24 -13.49
N VAL A 82 -10.36 -6.19 -13.67
CA VAL A 82 -11.07 -5.52 -12.57
C VAL A 82 -11.81 -6.50 -11.66
N SER A 83 -12.51 -7.48 -12.24
CA SER A 83 -13.24 -8.48 -11.45
C SER A 83 -12.32 -9.45 -10.70
N ALA A 84 -11.18 -9.82 -11.29
CA ALA A 84 -10.17 -10.64 -10.64
C ALA A 84 -9.45 -9.87 -9.53
N TYR A 85 -9.15 -8.58 -9.75
CA TYR A 85 -8.56 -7.68 -8.77
C TYR A 85 -9.41 -7.59 -7.50
N TRP A 86 -10.72 -7.33 -7.64
CA TRP A 86 -11.62 -7.22 -6.49
C TRP A 86 -11.72 -8.52 -5.69
N LYS A 87 -11.74 -9.67 -6.37
CA LYS A 87 -11.70 -10.99 -5.70
C LYS A 87 -10.37 -11.20 -4.99
N TRP A 88 -9.26 -10.88 -5.65
CA TRP A 88 -7.91 -11.03 -5.14
C TRP A 88 -7.69 -10.18 -3.89
N ILE A 89 -7.98 -8.88 -3.94
CA ILE A 89 -7.69 -7.97 -2.82
C ILE A 89 -8.53 -8.33 -1.60
N LYS A 90 -9.80 -8.72 -1.80
CA LYS A 90 -10.66 -9.22 -0.72
C LYS A 90 -10.05 -10.46 -0.08
N ASN A 91 -9.69 -11.47 -0.86
CA ASN A 91 -9.16 -12.73 -0.33
C ASN A 91 -7.82 -12.52 0.40
N MET A 92 -6.92 -11.73 -0.19
CA MET A 92 -5.65 -11.36 0.45
C MET A 92 -5.90 -10.65 1.78
N ASN A 93 -6.82 -9.67 1.78
CA ASN A 93 -7.12 -8.90 2.97
C ASN A 93 -7.69 -9.80 4.08
N LEU A 94 -8.71 -10.59 3.78
CA LEU A 94 -9.32 -11.50 4.75
C LEU A 94 -8.32 -12.54 5.27
N TYR A 95 -7.44 -13.06 4.42
CA TYR A 95 -6.42 -14.01 4.83
C TYR A 95 -5.39 -13.37 5.79
N PHE A 96 -4.90 -12.18 5.44
CA PHE A 96 -3.83 -11.57 6.23
C PHE A 96 -4.32 -10.79 7.44
N TRP A 97 -5.33 -9.94 7.29
CA TRP A 97 -5.79 -9.04 8.35
C TRP A 97 -6.70 -9.73 9.38
N LYS A 98 -7.61 -10.61 8.93
CA LYS A 98 -8.56 -11.28 9.82
C LYS A 98 -8.08 -12.60 10.39
N SER A 99 -6.87 -13.03 10.03
CA SER A 99 -6.31 -14.20 10.68
C SER A 99 -5.81 -13.83 12.07
N ASP A 100 -6.03 -14.73 13.05
CA ASP A 100 -5.40 -14.64 14.39
C ASP A 100 -3.86 -14.53 14.30
N TRP A 101 -3.32 -14.82 13.11
CA TRP A 101 -1.92 -14.79 12.75
C TRP A 101 -1.42 -13.43 12.24
N PHE A 102 -2.23 -12.36 12.19
CA PHE A 102 -1.78 -11.10 11.57
C PHE A 102 -0.49 -10.54 12.19
N GLU A 103 -0.42 -10.44 13.52
CA GLU A 103 0.79 -10.00 14.21
C GLU A 103 1.85 -11.12 14.27
N ASP A 104 1.41 -12.36 14.44
CA ASP A 104 2.31 -13.50 14.55
C ASP A 104 3.03 -13.80 13.24
N ARG A 105 2.45 -13.53 12.07
CA ARG A 105 3.12 -13.74 10.78
C ARG A 105 4.31 -12.79 10.60
N PHE A 106 4.21 -11.55 11.10
CA PHE A 106 5.32 -10.62 11.05
C PHE A 106 6.46 -11.15 11.93
N LYS A 107 6.15 -11.67 13.12
CA LYS A 107 7.14 -12.36 13.96
C LYS A 107 7.73 -13.59 13.26
N LEU A 108 6.91 -14.42 12.61
CA LEU A 108 7.35 -15.63 11.91
C LEU A 108 8.36 -15.34 10.79
N ILE A 109 8.14 -14.26 10.04
CA ILE A 109 9.09 -13.83 9.01
C ILE A 109 10.22 -12.95 9.55
N GLY A 110 10.26 -12.71 10.87
CA GLY A 110 11.29 -11.89 11.51
C GLY A 110 11.16 -10.38 11.29
N PHE A 111 9.99 -9.89 10.89
CA PHE A 111 9.73 -8.46 10.67
C PHE A 111 9.16 -7.79 11.93
N ASP A 112 9.80 -6.71 12.39
CA ASP A 112 9.29 -5.86 13.47
C ASP A 112 8.89 -4.48 12.90
N LYS A 113 7.57 -4.27 12.78
CA LYS A 113 6.99 -3.00 12.30
C LYS A 113 7.36 -1.81 13.20
N SER A 114 7.48 -2.01 14.52
CA SER A 114 7.89 -0.96 15.45
C SER A 114 9.35 -0.58 15.27
N LYS A 115 10.23 -1.55 15.05
CA LYS A 115 11.64 -1.31 14.70
C LYS A 115 11.75 -0.52 13.39
N TYR A 116 11.00 -0.91 12.36
CA TYR A 116 10.96 -0.18 11.09
C TYR A 116 10.61 1.30 11.29
N TYR A 117 9.53 1.60 12.02
CA TYR A 117 9.16 2.99 12.28
C TYR A 117 10.20 3.73 13.13
N LYS A 118 10.80 3.10 14.14
CA LYS A 118 11.89 3.71 14.93
C LYS A 118 13.06 4.14 14.03
N LEU A 119 13.42 3.33 13.03
CA LEU A 119 14.46 3.69 12.06
C LEU A 119 14.05 4.90 11.21
N LEU A 120 12.79 4.96 10.74
CA LEU A 120 12.28 6.10 9.98
C LEU A 120 12.28 7.39 10.81
N PHE A 121 11.79 7.36 12.05
CA PHE A 121 11.77 8.53 12.94
C PHE A 121 13.19 8.99 13.31
N ALA A 122 14.13 8.06 13.44
CA ALA A 122 15.54 8.36 13.63
C ALA A 122 16.27 8.74 12.31
N GLN A 123 15.56 8.85 11.19
CA GLN A 123 16.09 9.16 9.86
C GLN A 123 17.20 8.21 9.38
N LYS A 124 17.19 6.97 9.86
CA LYS A 124 18.12 5.90 9.46
C LYS A 124 17.60 5.16 8.23
N PHE A 125 17.50 5.87 7.10
CA PHE A 125 16.80 5.40 5.90
C PHE A 125 17.43 4.16 5.26
N GLU A 126 18.76 4.06 5.26
CA GLU A 126 19.46 2.88 4.73
C GLU A 126 19.11 1.62 5.53
N GLN A 127 19.12 1.74 6.86
CA GLN A 127 18.72 0.64 7.75
C GLN A 127 17.25 0.29 7.59
N ALA A 128 16.38 1.31 7.43
CA ALA A 128 14.96 1.08 7.17
C ALA A 128 14.72 0.34 5.84
N ALA A 129 15.52 0.64 4.80
CA ALA A 129 15.46 -0.04 3.51
C ALA A 129 15.95 -1.47 3.63
N SER A 130 17.07 -1.70 4.32
CA SER A 130 17.59 -3.03 4.60
C SER A 130 16.57 -3.89 5.36
N GLU A 131 15.87 -3.32 6.34
CA GLU A 131 14.85 -4.05 7.13
C GLU A 131 13.70 -4.55 6.24
N ILE A 132 13.09 -3.67 5.43
CA ILE A 132 11.91 -4.06 4.65
C ILE A 132 12.27 -4.92 3.44
N ASN A 133 13.44 -4.70 2.83
CA ASN A 133 13.87 -5.43 1.64
C ASN A 133 14.18 -6.91 1.93
N GLN A 134 14.45 -7.28 3.18
CA GLN A 134 14.56 -8.69 3.59
C GLN A 134 13.25 -9.47 3.36
N HIS A 135 12.12 -8.77 3.26
CA HIS A 135 10.79 -9.37 3.14
C HIS A 135 10.13 -9.08 1.78
N PHE A 136 10.81 -8.36 0.89
CA PHE A 136 10.37 -8.11 -0.47
C PHE A 136 11.18 -8.92 -1.45
N THR A 137 10.49 -9.69 -2.30
CA THR A 137 11.13 -10.46 -3.37
C THR A 137 11.24 -9.63 -4.64
N TYR A 138 10.37 -8.63 -4.79
CA TYR A 138 10.31 -7.75 -5.94
C TYR A 138 10.19 -6.29 -5.51
N GLY A 139 10.67 -5.38 -6.36
CA GLY A 139 10.56 -3.95 -6.13
C GLY A 139 11.34 -3.49 -4.89
N LEU A 140 12.59 -3.95 -4.76
CA LEU A 140 13.51 -3.51 -3.70
C LEU A 140 13.53 -1.98 -3.61
N ILE A 141 13.49 -1.51 -2.39
CA ILE A 141 13.31 -0.09 -2.10
C ILE A 141 14.67 0.52 -1.79
N SER A 142 15.04 1.56 -2.53
CA SER A 142 16.26 2.30 -2.24
C SER A 142 16.09 3.23 -1.04
N GLU A 143 17.19 3.57 -0.37
CA GLU A 143 17.21 4.61 0.65
C GLU A 143 16.56 5.91 0.14
N GLU A 144 16.88 6.31 -1.09
CA GLU A 144 16.34 7.53 -1.69
C GLU A 144 14.81 7.48 -1.81
N GLN A 145 14.24 6.31 -2.16
CA GLN A 145 12.79 6.11 -2.21
C GLN A 145 12.16 6.18 -0.81
N ILE A 146 12.82 5.63 0.22
CA ILE A 146 12.36 5.78 1.61
C ILE A 146 12.38 7.25 2.03
N ARG A 147 13.50 7.94 1.80
CA ARG A 147 13.65 9.36 2.12
C ARG A 147 12.59 10.20 1.41
N LYS A 148 12.38 10.00 0.10
CA LYS A 148 11.33 10.72 -0.65
C LYS A 148 9.93 10.46 -0.11
N ASN A 149 9.61 9.23 0.29
CA ASN A 149 8.34 8.92 0.94
C ASN A 149 8.24 9.64 2.30
N TRP A 150 9.29 9.58 3.12
CA TRP A 150 9.33 10.23 4.43
C TRP A 150 9.16 11.75 4.35
N GLU A 151 9.83 12.43 3.43
CA GLU A 151 9.66 13.87 3.23
C GLU A 151 8.23 14.22 2.81
N ARG A 152 7.61 13.38 1.96
CA ARG A 152 6.19 13.52 1.59
C ARG A 152 5.24 13.21 2.75
N HIS A 153 5.65 12.42 3.74
CA HIS A 153 4.84 12.18 4.93
C HIS A 153 4.76 13.43 5.79
N LYS A 154 5.85 14.20 5.90
CA LYS A 154 5.88 15.46 6.67
C LYS A 154 5.03 16.58 6.06
N SER A 155 4.69 16.49 4.78
CA SER A 155 3.92 17.51 4.06
C SER A 155 2.43 17.19 3.86
N GLN A 156 1.91 16.11 4.48
CA GLN A 156 0.52 15.62 4.38
C GLN A 156 -0.19 15.56 5.74
#